data_AF-A0A2P2LXU2-F1
#
_entry.id   AF-A0A2P2LXU2-F1
#
_cell.length_a   1.000
_cell.length_b   1.000
_cell.length_c   1.000
_cell.angle_alpha   90.00
_cell.angle_beta   90.00
_cell.angle_gamma   90.00
#
_symmetry.space_group_name_H-M   'P 1'
#
loop_
_entity.id
_entity.type
_entity.pdbx_description
1 polymer ?
#
loop_
_entity_poly.entity_id
_entity_poly.type
_entity_poly.pdbx_seq_one_letter_code
_entity_poly.pdbx_strand_id
1 'polypeptide(L)'
;MCGTPRNVVNISILKIASRNGYLRDPTIIQLLFEITQSLHYGLDFANMKDDDNQQATRLISRFIQMVDYGGAVEQHLTFLVECRGAFGSINEIKETLVHSSNFLATKALKDGEKHLSFVKSCLAFCEVTIPSISAQIRQLNLYLETAEVALIGGLVSHSDGLIVSAISCLESAHFTDGSRTSIDVDVILSSIHKLCGLLVMVPANPKEGITKVPKSILSLIYSQSWMTSKMKARIFLAIVLLSATLSQRNLPYHACNSEILGNNFLYFGESSYVNELVSLTECVIRNLVDSIEQEPSKVARGSMALEACNSIVSSFKASNEVAQVCCKLIEIARMCLSANDRYLQSTFKYLSEWLPNSQVVTSVAS
;
A
#
# COMPACT_ATOMS: atom_id res chain seq x y z
N MET A 1 10.56 38.59 -5.19
CA MET A 1 11.95 38.43 -4.71
C MET A 1 11.97 38.81 -3.23
N CYS A 2 11.60 37.91 -2.33
CA CYS A 2 11.68 38.18 -0.89
C CYS A 2 12.41 37.03 -0.21
N GLY A 3 13.74 37.08 -0.27
CA GLY A 3 14.65 36.26 0.51
C GLY A 3 15.88 37.10 0.82
N THR A 4 16.51 36.89 1.98
CA THR A 4 17.76 37.56 2.30
C THR A 4 18.80 37.31 1.18
N PRO A 5 19.73 38.25 0.89
CA PRO A 5 20.73 38.06 -0.17
C PRO A 5 21.48 36.72 -0.06
N ARG A 6 21.69 36.26 1.18
CA ARG A 6 22.27 34.95 1.51
C ARG A 6 21.44 33.77 0.98
N ASN A 7 20.11 33.80 1.15
CA ASN A 7 19.23 32.74 0.63
C ASN A 7 19.24 32.69 -0.90
N VAL A 8 19.29 33.84 -1.57
CA VAL A 8 19.39 33.91 -3.04
C VAL A 8 20.69 33.26 -3.55
N VAL A 9 21.81 33.53 -2.87
CA VAL A 9 23.10 32.90 -3.17
C VAL A 9 23.04 31.39 -2.91
N ASN A 10 22.54 30.95 -1.75
CA ASN A 10 22.43 29.53 -1.41
C ASN A 10 21.57 28.76 -2.43
N ILE A 11 20.41 29.31 -2.81
CA ILE A 11 19.54 28.75 -3.85
C ILE A 11 20.29 28.64 -5.18
N SER A 12 21.06 29.65 -5.56
CA SER A 12 21.82 29.65 -6.81
C SER A 12 22.91 28.58 -6.82
N ILE A 13 23.64 28.43 -5.70
CA ILE A 13 24.66 27.38 -5.55
C ILE A 13 24.01 25.99 -5.64
N LEU A 14 22.91 25.74 -4.91
CA LEU A 14 22.20 24.46 -4.98
C LEU A 14 21.61 24.18 -6.36
N LYS A 15 21.12 25.19 -7.07
CA LYS A 15 20.68 25.05 -8.48
C LYS A 15 21.81 24.66 -9.41
N ILE A 16 23.02 25.17 -9.20
CA ILE A 16 24.19 24.79 -10.01
C ILE A 16 24.64 23.38 -9.65
N ALA A 17 24.76 23.07 -8.36
CA ALA A 17 25.14 21.75 -7.88
C ALA A 17 24.17 20.66 -8.35
N SER A 18 22.86 20.96 -8.36
CA SER A 18 21.81 20.00 -8.73
C SER A 18 21.71 19.66 -10.22
N ARG A 19 22.43 20.39 -11.08
CA ARG A 19 22.52 20.10 -12.53
C ARG A 19 23.46 18.94 -12.84
N ASN A 20 24.45 18.71 -11.99
CA ASN A 20 25.46 17.68 -12.19
C ASN A 20 24.93 16.32 -11.69
N GLY A 21 25.61 15.23 -12.07
CA GLY A 21 25.25 13.87 -11.63
C GLY A 21 25.48 13.63 -10.14
N TYR A 22 25.74 12.37 -9.75
CA TYR A 22 25.95 12.01 -8.35
C TYR A 22 27.08 12.80 -7.66
N LEU A 23 26.83 13.22 -6.42
CA LEU A 23 27.79 13.88 -5.53
C LEU A 23 28.48 12.80 -4.68
N ARG A 24 29.79 12.62 -4.90
CA ARG A 24 30.58 11.56 -4.23
C ARG A 24 31.71 12.08 -3.36
N ASP A 25 32.14 13.32 -3.57
CA ASP A 25 33.23 13.93 -2.82
C ASP A 25 32.71 14.38 -1.43
N PRO A 26 33.22 13.81 -0.31
CA PRO A 26 32.73 14.12 1.03
C PRO A 26 32.88 15.59 1.42
N THR A 27 33.91 16.29 0.92
CA THR A 27 34.13 17.71 1.20
C THR A 27 33.08 18.57 0.49
N ILE A 28 32.76 18.24 -0.76
CA ILE A 28 31.68 18.90 -1.50
C ILE A 28 30.32 18.61 -0.85
N ILE A 29 30.06 17.38 -0.43
CA ILE A 29 28.82 17.01 0.26
C ILE A 29 28.67 17.81 1.56
N GLN A 30 29.72 17.89 2.38
CA GLN A 30 29.71 18.65 3.63
C GLN A 30 29.46 20.15 3.39
N LEU A 31 30.17 20.76 2.42
CA LEU A 31 29.97 22.16 2.06
C LEU A 31 28.52 22.42 1.62
N LEU A 32 27.97 21.57 0.74
CA LEU A 32 26.60 21.70 0.27
C LEU A 32 25.59 21.46 1.39
N PHE A 33 25.88 20.56 2.33
CA PHE A 33 25.04 20.33 3.51
C PHE A 33 24.96 21.60 4.38
N GLU A 34 26.08 22.25 4.68
CA GLU A 34 26.12 23.50 5.44
C GLU A 34 25.37 24.65 4.73
N ILE A 35 25.50 24.74 3.40
CA ILE A 35 24.75 25.71 2.58
C ILE A 35 23.24 25.41 2.64
N THR A 36 22.87 24.13 2.58
CA THR A 36 21.48 23.65 2.64
C THR A 36 20.87 23.93 4.02
N GLN A 37 21.61 23.68 5.09
CA GLN A 37 21.22 24.04 6.46
C GLN A 37 21.02 25.55 6.59
N SER A 38 21.98 26.35 6.12
CA SER A 38 21.85 27.81 6.13
C SER A 38 20.63 28.29 5.35
N LEU A 39 20.26 27.62 4.26
CA LEU A 39 19.03 27.91 3.53
C LEU A 39 17.81 27.56 4.37
N HIS A 40 17.77 26.37 4.98
CA HIS A 40 16.65 25.91 5.80
C HIS A 40 16.40 26.80 7.03
N TYR A 41 17.43 27.16 7.79
CA TYR A 41 17.30 28.08 8.93
C TYR A 41 16.90 29.50 8.52
N GLY A 42 17.20 29.88 7.28
CA GLY A 42 16.80 31.16 6.71
C GLY A 42 15.38 31.19 6.15
N LEU A 43 14.64 30.07 6.17
CA LEU A 43 13.23 30.01 5.79
C LEU A 43 12.37 30.44 6.97
N ASP A 44 11.86 31.66 6.94
CA ASP A 44 10.69 32.02 7.76
C ASP A 44 9.46 31.35 7.13
N PHE A 45 9.11 30.16 7.61
CA PHE A 45 7.91 29.43 7.18
C PHE A 45 6.61 30.23 7.34
N ALA A 46 6.62 31.31 8.12
CA ALA A 46 5.49 32.23 8.31
C ALA A 46 5.44 33.41 7.33
N ASN A 47 6.56 33.81 6.71
CA ASN A 47 6.66 35.09 5.96
C ASN A 47 6.97 34.93 4.45
N MET A 48 7.34 33.74 3.98
CA MET A 48 7.63 33.49 2.56
C MET A 48 6.39 33.09 1.77
N LYS A 49 6.35 33.47 0.48
CA LYS A 49 5.33 32.96 -0.46
C LYS A 49 5.47 31.44 -0.60
N ASP A 50 4.35 30.73 -0.66
CA ASP A 50 4.31 29.25 -0.70
C ASP A 50 5.20 28.67 -1.81
N ASP A 51 5.25 29.32 -2.98
CA ASP A 51 6.09 28.91 -4.12
C ASP A 51 7.61 28.92 -3.82
N ASP A 52 8.10 29.90 -3.04
CA ASP A 52 9.52 30.03 -2.72
C ASP A 52 9.95 28.95 -1.70
N ASN A 53 9.06 28.63 -0.75
CA ASN A 53 9.25 27.53 0.21
C ASN A 53 9.27 26.18 -0.50
N GLN A 54 8.32 25.95 -1.43
CA GLN A 54 8.30 24.73 -2.24
C GLN A 54 9.56 24.58 -3.10
N GLN A 55 10.09 25.68 -3.67
CA GLN A 55 11.34 25.64 -4.41
C GLN A 55 12.52 25.23 -3.53
N ALA A 56 12.64 25.80 -2.33
CA ALA A 56 13.70 25.44 -1.39
C ALA A 56 13.63 23.96 -1.00
N THR A 57 12.44 23.48 -0.60
CA THR A 57 12.21 22.06 -0.28
C THR A 57 12.62 21.13 -1.41
N ARG A 58 12.24 21.45 -2.66
CA ARG A 58 12.62 20.64 -3.84
C ARG A 58 14.13 20.59 -4.04
N LEU A 59 14.84 21.71 -3.83
CA LEU A 59 16.30 21.76 -3.94
C LEU A 59 16.98 20.94 -2.85
N ILE A 60 16.46 21.00 -1.61
CA ILE A 60 16.98 20.19 -0.50
C ILE A 60 16.77 18.70 -0.78
N SER A 61 15.56 18.29 -1.17
CA SER A 61 15.28 16.89 -1.56
C SER A 61 16.19 16.44 -2.71
N ARG A 62 16.39 17.30 -3.72
CA ARG A 62 17.26 16.99 -4.86
C ARG A 62 18.71 16.81 -4.42
N PHE A 63 19.22 17.67 -3.54
CA PHE A 63 20.57 17.53 -2.97
C PHE A 63 20.73 16.17 -2.28
N ILE A 64 19.80 15.82 -1.38
CA ILE A 64 19.81 14.53 -0.65
C ILE A 64 19.84 13.35 -1.62
N GLN A 65 18.97 13.36 -2.65
CA GLN A 65 18.90 12.30 -3.65
C GLN A 65 20.16 12.16 -4.52
N MET A 66 20.97 13.21 -4.62
CA MET A 66 22.18 13.21 -5.44
C MET A 66 23.40 12.69 -4.70
N VAL A 67 23.39 12.69 -3.37
CA VAL A 67 24.49 12.17 -2.57
C VAL A 67 24.63 10.66 -2.80
N ASP A 68 25.84 10.21 -3.09
CA ASP A 68 26.18 8.81 -3.32
C ASP A 68 27.57 8.53 -2.76
N TYR A 69 27.63 7.99 -1.54
CA TYR A 69 28.88 7.52 -0.94
C TYR A 69 29.42 6.21 -1.55
N GLY A 70 28.83 5.73 -2.65
CA GLY A 70 29.30 4.55 -3.36
C GLY A 70 29.15 3.28 -2.52
N GLY A 71 30.27 2.63 -2.21
CA GLY A 71 30.32 1.42 -1.36
C GLY A 71 30.31 1.71 0.14
N ALA A 72 30.48 2.96 0.57
CA ALA A 72 30.46 3.34 1.98
C ALA A 72 29.01 3.55 2.47
N VAL A 73 28.23 2.46 2.50
CA VAL A 73 26.80 2.49 2.80
C VAL A 73 26.46 2.99 4.20
N GLU A 74 27.32 2.69 5.19
CA GLU A 74 27.20 3.18 6.58
C GLU A 74 27.37 4.72 6.66
N GLN A 75 28.30 5.27 5.89
CA GLN A 75 28.50 6.71 5.81
C GLN A 75 27.31 7.40 5.15
N HIS A 76 26.71 6.76 4.15
CA HIS A 76 25.48 7.25 3.53
C HIS A 76 24.32 7.27 4.54
N LEU A 77 24.10 6.18 5.30
CA LEU A 77 23.05 6.16 6.31
C LEU A 77 23.29 7.22 7.40
N THR A 78 24.54 7.42 7.82
CA THR A 78 24.91 8.50 8.75
C THR A 78 24.51 9.88 8.21
N PHE A 79 24.77 10.14 6.93
CA PHE A 79 24.34 11.37 6.25
C PHE A 79 22.80 11.52 6.24
N LEU A 80 22.03 10.44 6.04
CA LEU A 80 20.56 10.49 6.13
C LEU A 80 20.08 10.81 7.55
N VAL A 81 20.76 10.28 8.58
CA VAL A 81 20.48 10.60 9.99
C VAL A 81 20.73 12.08 10.28
N GLU A 82 21.84 12.63 9.81
CA GLU A 82 22.14 14.06 9.92
C GLU A 82 21.09 14.92 9.20
N CYS A 83 20.69 14.54 7.99
CA CYS A 83 19.62 15.20 7.26
C CYS A 83 18.28 15.16 8.00
N ARG A 84 17.93 14.03 8.63
CA ARG A 84 16.72 13.92 9.46
C ARG A 84 16.77 14.88 10.65
N GLY A 85 17.93 15.03 11.29
CA GLY A 85 18.13 15.97 12.39
C GLY A 85 18.03 17.43 11.94
N ALA A 86 18.62 17.75 10.78
CA ALA A 86 18.68 19.12 10.26
C ALA A 86 17.36 19.59 9.62
N PHE A 87 16.64 18.70 8.93
CA PHE A 87 15.49 19.03 8.08
C PHE A 87 14.20 18.32 8.51
N GLY A 88 14.18 17.74 9.71
CA GLY A 88 13.07 16.93 10.24
C GLY A 88 11.77 17.68 10.51
N SER A 89 11.67 18.97 10.20
CA SER A 89 10.42 19.74 10.24
C SER A 89 9.60 19.60 8.95
N ILE A 90 10.23 19.23 7.82
CA ILE A 90 9.59 19.19 6.50
C ILE A 90 9.21 17.73 6.13
N ASN A 91 7.93 17.50 5.84
CA ASN A 91 7.42 16.15 5.53
C ASN A 91 8.00 15.58 4.24
N GLU A 92 8.07 16.38 3.17
CA GLU A 92 8.57 15.97 1.85
C GLU A 92 10.03 15.51 1.93
N ILE A 93 10.82 16.12 2.83
CA ILE A 93 12.19 15.71 3.07
C ILE A 93 12.22 14.39 3.83
N LYS A 94 11.38 14.20 4.87
CA LYS A 94 11.26 12.89 5.54
C LYS A 94 10.89 11.77 4.57
N GLU A 95 9.96 12.02 3.65
CA GLU A 95 9.61 11.07 2.57
C GLU A 95 10.83 10.74 1.72
N THR A 96 11.57 11.77 1.30
CA THR A 96 12.83 11.61 0.53
C THR A 96 13.86 10.77 1.30
N LEU A 97 13.99 10.97 2.61
CA LEU A 97 14.90 10.22 3.48
C LEU A 97 14.50 8.75 3.61
N VAL A 98 13.21 8.46 3.77
CA VAL A 98 12.70 7.08 3.85
C VAL A 98 12.96 6.35 2.53
N HIS A 99 12.63 6.95 1.38
CA HIS A 99 12.92 6.34 0.08
C HIS A 99 14.42 6.12 -0.15
N SER A 100 15.27 7.06 0.28
CA SER A 100 16.73 6.93 0.17
C SER A 100 17.26 5.80 1.05
N SER A 101 16.74 5.66 2.29
CA SER A 101 17.10 4.55 3.18
C SER A 101 16.64 3.20 2.63
N ASN A 102 15.41 3.11 2.12
CA ASN A 102 14.89 1.91 1.45
C ASN A 102 15.72 1.52 0.23
N PHE A 103 16.18 2.51 -0.55
CA PHE A 103 17.10 2.27 -1.66
C PHE A 103 18.45 1.74 -1.20
N LEU A 104 19.04 2.30 -0.13
CA LEU A 104 20.28 1.80 0.45
C LEU A 104 20.16 0.36 0.94
N ALA A 105 19.07 0.04 1.65
CA ALA A 105 18.78 -1.31 2.09
C ALA A 105 18.67 -2.28 0.89
N THR A 106 17.93 -1.90 -0.14
CA THR A 106 17.76 -2.72 -1.35
C THR A 106 19.08 -2.93 -2.10
N LYS A 107 19.92 -1.89 -2.18
CA LYS A 107 21.27 -1.98 -2.77
C LYS A 107 22.16 -2.94 -1.98
N ALA A 108 22.17 -2.80 -0.66
CA ALA A 108 22.95 -3.67 0.22
C ALA A 108 22.51 -5.15 0.11
N LEU A 109 21.20 -5.41 -0.05
CA LEU A 109 20.68 -6.76 -0.27
C LEU A 109 21.14 -7.37 -1.61
N LYS A 110 21.31 -6.56 -2.66
CA LYS A 110 21.83 -7.03 -3.96
C LYS A 110 23.32 -7.37 -3.93
N ASP A 111 24.09 -6.66 -3.12
CA ASP A 111 25.54 -6.87 -2.98
C ASP A 111 25.87 -8.10 -2.09
N GLY A 112 24.85 -8.72 -1.48
CA GLY A 112 24.92 -10.00 -0.76
C GLY A 112 24.49 -9.91 0.71
N GLU A 113 24.19 -11.06 1.33
CA GLU A 113 23.60 -11.15 2.69
C GLU A 113 24.51 -10.65 3.83
N LYS A 114 25.78 -10.34 3.55
CA LYS A 114 26.75 -9.84 4.54
C LYS A 114 26.37 -8.49 5.17
N HIS A 115 25.34 -7.82 4.65
CA HIS A 115 24.87 -6.52 5.11
C HIS A 115 23.53 -6.56 5.85
N LEU A 116 23.07 -7.71 6.34
CA LEU A 116 21.77 -7.79 7.04
C LEU A 116 21.69 -6.85 8.26
N SER A 117 22.79 -6.68 9.01
CA SER A 117 22.84 -5.72 10.12
C SER A 117 22.61 -4.29 9.65
N PHE A 118 23.21 -3.90 8.53
CA PHE A 118 23.02 -2.58 7.91
C PHE A 118 21.59 -2.40 7.40
N VAL A 119 21.01 -3.43 6.78
CA VAL A 119 19.61 -3.42 6.34
C VAL A 119 18.67 -3.17 7.53
N LYS A 120 18.90 -3.83 8.68
CA LYS A 120 18.15 -3.56 9.92
C LYS A 120 18.31 -2.11 10.38
N SER A 121 19.49 -1.53 10.28
CA SER A 121 19.72 -0.11 10.60
C SER A 121 18.92 0.82 9.67
N CYS A 122 18.90 0.55 8.37
CA CYS A 122 18.07 1.29 7.41
C CYS A 122 16.57 1.19 7.72
N LEU A 123 16.09 -0.01 8.06
CA LEU A 123 14.69 -0.21 8.44
C LEU A 123 14.35 0.50 9.75
N ALA A 124 15.20 0.40 10.77
CA ALA A 124 15.01 1.10 12.04
C ALA A 124 14.95 2.62 11.82
N PHE A 125 15.79 3.15 10.94
CA PHE A 125 15.73 4.56 10.52
C PHE A 125 14.37 4.91 9.89
N CYS A 126 13.85 4.07 9.00
CA CYS A 126 12.51 4.25 8.42
C CYS A 126 11.41 4.16 9.48
N GLU A 127 11.44 3.16 10.35
CA GLU A 127 10.47 2.91 11.42
C GLU A 127 10.34 4.08 12.42
N VAL A 128 11.42 4.83 12.68
CA VAL A 128 11.36 6.04 13.52
C VAL A 128 11.06 7.32 12.74
N THR A 129 11.17 7.29 11.41
CA THR A 129 10.97 8.47 10.55
C THR A 129 9.54 8.57 10.04
N ILE A 130 8.97 7.45 9.57
CA ILE A 130 7.62 7.41 9.00
C ILE A 130 6.55 7.93 9.99
N PRO A 131 6.53 7.53 11.28
CA PRO A 131 5.53 8.04 12.23
C PRO A 131 5.55 9.56 12.41
N SER A 132 6.68 10.22 12.11
CA SER A 132 6.83 11.66 12.24
C SER A 132 6.32 12.48 11.05
N ILE A 133 5.85 11.82 9.98
CA ILE A 133 5.26 12.45 8.78
C ILE A 133 3.78 12.70 9.05
N SER A 134 3.28 13.92 8.91
CA SER A 134 1.88 14.21 9.26
C SER A 134 0.86 13.79 8.19
N ALA A 135 1.28 13.47 6.96
CA ALA A 135 0.41 13.08 5.86
C ALA A 135 0.12 11.57 5.87
N GLN A 136 -1.09 11.17 6.29
CA GLN A 136 -1.45 9.75 6.54
C GLN A 136 -1.39 8.89 5.27
N ILE A 137 -1.83 9.40 4.12
CA ILE A 137 -1.76 8.65 2.85
C ILE A 137 -0.31 8.38 2.45
N ARG A 138 0.60 9.33 2.72
CA ARG A 138 2.03 9.17 2.48
C ARG A 138 2.63 8.16 3.45
N GLN A 139 2.29 8.26 4.74
CA GLN A 139 2.69 7.27 5.75
C GLN A 139 2.28 5.85 5.35
N LEU A 140 1.02 5.64 4.95
CA LEU A 140 0.50 4.35 4.50
C LEU A 140 1.38 3.74 3.41
N ASN A 141 1.67 4.50 2.34
CA ASN A 141 2.48 4.01 1.23
C ASN A 141 3.92 3.72 1.66
N LEU A 142 4.52 4.60 2.47
CA LEU A 142 5.88 4.41 2.96
C LEU A 142 6.01 3.18 3.86
N TYR A 143 5.02 2.91 4.72
CA TYR A 143 5.01 1.68 5.51
C TYR A 143 4.96 0.43 4.61
N LEU A 144 4.09 0.41 3.59
CA LEU A 144 3.98 -0.73 2.68
C LEU A 144 5.24 -0.94 1.84
N GLU A 145 5.84 0.12 1.30
CA GLU A 145 7.11 0.04 0.56
C GLU A 145 8.26 -0.42 1.47
N THR A 146 8.31 0.06 2.71
CA THR A 146 9.34 -0.37 3.67
C THR A 146 9.14 -1.83 4.10
N ALA A 147 7.87 -2.28 4.21
CA ALA A 147 7.56 -3.68 4.50
C ALA A 147 8.02 -4.61 3.37
N GLU A 148 7.87 -4.19 2.10
CA GLU A 148 8.41 -4.92 0.95
C GLU A 148 9.94 -5.05 1.03
N VAL A 149 10.65 -3.97 1.38
CA VAL A 149 12.11 -4.02 1.56
C VAL A 149 12.51 -4.95 2.70
N ALA A 150 11.78 -4.92 3.82
CA ALA A 150 12.00 -5.84 4.94
C ALA A 150 11.80 -7.30 4.50
N LEU A 151 10.76 -7.58 3.72
CA LEU A 151 10.48 -8.92 3.20
C LEU A 151 11.55 -9.40 2.21
N ILE A 152 12.07 -8.54 1.32
CA ILE A 152 13.21 -8.89 0.45
C ILE A 152 14.44 -9.26 1.31
N GLY A 153 14.63 -8.60 2.45
CA GLY A 153 15.72 -8.87 3.38
C GLY A 153 15.55 -10.08 4.30
N GLY A 154 14.46 -10.87 4.21
CA GLY A 154 14.22 -11.97 5.15
C GLY A 154 13.68 -11.55 6.51
N LEU A 155 13.36 -10.26 6.70
CA LEU A 155 13.02 -9.67 7.99
C LEU A 155 11.50 -9.65 8.21
N VAL A 156 10.90 -10.85 8.28
CA VAL A 156 9.44 -11.05 8.37
C VAL A 156 8.83 -10.28 9.55
N SER A 157 9.46 -10.28 10.72
CA SER A 157 8.94 -9.56 11.89
C SER A 157 8.87 -8.04 11.70
N HIS A 158 9.82 -7.46 10.97
CA HIS A 158 9.80 -6.03 10.62
C HIS A 158 8.69 -5.76 9.60
N SER A 159 8.56 -6.62 8.58
CA SER A 159 7.47 -6.53 7.60
C SER A 159 6.10 -6.55 8.29
N ASP A 160 5.87 -7.49 9.22
CA ASP A 160 4.63 -7.58 9.98
C ASP A 160 4.35 -6.33 10.81
N GLY A 161 5.35 -5.81 11.52
CA GLY A 161 5.21 -4.59 12.33
C GLY A 161 4.89 -3.36 11.49
N LEU A 162 5.51 -3.24 10.31
CA LEU A 162 5.26 -2.17 9.35
C LEU A 162 3.85 -2.27 8.75
N ILE A 163 3.38 -3.48 8.42
CA ILE A 163 2.01 -3.71 7.94
C ILE A 163 0.97 -3.32 9.00
N VAL A 164 1.18 -3.71 10.26
CA VAL A 164 0.30 -3.31 11.36
C VAL A 164 0.28 -1.78 11.50
N SER A 165 1.45 -1.14 11.43
CA SER A 165 1.56 0.33 11.48
C SER A 165 0.86 1.01 10.30
N ALA A 166 0.91 0.41 9.11
CA ALA A 166 0.22 0.89 7.92
C ALA A 166 -1.31 0.92 8.12
N ILE A 167 -1.87 -0.13 8.73
CA ILE A 167 -3.31 -0.21 9.04
C ILE A 167 -3.68 0.77 10.15
N SER A 168 -2.93 0.82 11.25
CA SER A 168 -3.20 1.74 12.37
C SER A 168 -3.11 3.22 11.96
N CYS A 169 -2.27 3.56 11.00
CA CYS A 169 -2.23 4.91 10.41
C CYS A 169 -3.60 5.31 9.83
N LEU A 170 -4.29 4.39 9.13
CA LEU A 170 -5.62 4.64 8.59
C LEU A 170 -6.71 4.73 9.66
N GLU A 171 -6.56 4.03 10.78
CA GLU A 171 -7.52 4.10 11.90
C GLU A 171 -7.49 5.48 12.57
N SER A 172 -6.29 6.04 12.72
CA SER A 172 -6.06 7.37 13.33
C SER A 172 -6.42 8.55 12.42
N ALA A 173 -6.73 8.28 11.15
CA ALA A 173 -6.95 9.31 10.15
C ALA A 173 -8.34 9.94 10.29
N HIS A 174 -8.40 11.06 11.02
CA HIS A 174 -9.57 11.93 11.05
C HIS A 174 -9.63 12.79 9.78
N PHE A 175 -10.07 12.18 8.68
CA PHE A 175 -10.35 12.95 7.48
C PHE A 175 -11.59 13.82 7.73
N THR A 176 -11.41 15.13 7.81
CA THR A 176 -12.54 16.06 7.89
C THR A 176 -13.37 15.96 6.62
N ASP A 177 -14.68 15.77 6.80
CA ASP A 177 -15.65 15.66 5.72
C ASP A 177 -15.56 16.92 4.83
N GLY A 178 -15.16 16.75 3.57
CA GLY A 178 -14.92 17.85 2.61
C GLY A 178 -13.45 18.10 2.20
N SER A 179 -12.46 17.52 2.87
CA SER A 179 -11.03 17.67 2.49
C SER A 179 -10.55 16.68 1.40
N ARG A 180 -11.39 15.71 1.03
CA ARG A 180 -10.97 14.63 0.13
C ARG A 180 -11.18 14.96 -1.33
N THR A 181 -10.12 14.76 -2.08
CA THR A 181 -10.23 14.61 -3.53
C THR A 181 -10.63 13.16 -3.84
N SER A 182 -11.28 12.92 -4.99
CA SER A 182 -11.50 11.56 -5.50
C SER A 182 -10.18 10.78 -5.63
N ILE A 183 -9.08 11.49 -5.87
CA ILE A 183 -7.72 10.95 -5.99
C ILE A 183 -7.28 10.30 -4.67
N ASP A 184 -7.53 10.93 -3.52
CA ASP A 184 -7.14 10.39 -2.22
C ASP A 184 -7.81 9.03 -1.92
N VAL A 185 -9.08 8.91 -2.30
CA VAL A 185 -9.86 7.68 -2.18
C VAL A 185 -9.28 6.57 -3.04
N ASP A 186 -8.95 6.88 -4.30
CA ASP A 186 -8.37 5.91 -5.22
C ASP A 186 -6.97 5.47 -4.77
N VAL A 187 -6.17 6.38 -4.19
CA VAL A 187 -4.86 6.03 -3.62
C VAL A 187 -5.02 5.08 -2.43
N ILE A 188 -5.89 5.37 -1.46
CA ILE A 188 -6.12 4.48 -0.32
C ILE A 188 -6.57 3.09 -0.79
N LEU A 189 -7.51 3.04 -1.74
CA LEU A 189 -7.95 1.76 -2.31
C LEU A 189 -6.77 1.03 -2.95
N SER A 190 -5.97 1.70 -3.77
CA SER A 190 -4.79 1.09 -4.40
C SER A 190 -3.79 0.57 -3.37
N SER A 191 -3.56 1.30 -2.27
CA SER A 191 -2.68 0.86 -1.18
C SER A 191 -3.22 -0.37 -0.45
N ILE A 192 -4.53 -0.47 -0.23
CA ILE A 192 -5.15 -1.66 0.37
C ILE A 192 -5.06 -2.87 -0.58
N HIS A 193 -5.25 -2.68 -1.89
CA HIS A 193 -5.02 -3.74 -2.87
C HIS A 193 -3.56 -4.19 -2.90
N LYS A 194 -2.62 -3.23 -2.84
CA LYS A 194 -1.18 -3.52 -2.73
C LYS A 194 -0.89 -4.32 -1.47
N LEU A 195 -1.47 -3.96 -0.33
CA LEU A 195 -1.36 -4.72 0.92
C LEU A 195 -1.89 -6.15 0.75
N CYS A 196 -3.07 -6.35 0.15
CA CYS A 196 -3.58 -7.68 -0.13
C CYS A 196 -2.61 -8.48 -1.01
N GLY A 197 -2.04 -7.85 -2.04
CA GLY A 197 -1.01 -8.46 -2.87
C GLY A 197 0.23 -8.87 -2.08
N LEU A 198 0.72 -8.00 -1.18
CA LEU A 198 1.86 -8.27 -0.31
C LEU A 198 1.60 -9.45 0.63
N LEU A 199 0.40 -9.56 1.21
CA LEU A 199 0.02 -10.63 2.14
C LEU A 199 0.08 -12.04 1.55
N VAL A 200 0.09 -12.18 0.23
CA VAL A 200 0.34 -13.48 -0.42
C VAL A 200 1.76 -13.99 -0.12
N MET A 201 2.74 -13.09 -0.04
CA MET A 201 4.15 -13.44 0.19
C MET A 201 4.55 -13.44 1.67
N VAL A 202 3.82 -12.71 2.52
CA VAL A 202 4.15 -12.57 3.95
C VAL A 202 3.71 -13.84 4.70
N PRO A 203 4.64 -14.56 5.34
CA PRO A 203 4.30 -15.69 6.20
C PRO A 203 3.38 -15.26 7.33
N ALA A 204 2.29 -16.00 7.58
CA ALA A 204 1.46 -15.74 8.74
C ALA A 204 2.12 -16.19 10.04
N ASN A 205 1.83 -15.45 11.10
CA ASN A 205 2.23 -15.82 12.45
C ASN A 205 1.41 -17.05 12.90
N PRO A 206 2.04 -18.19 13.23
CA PRO A 206 1.32 -19.40 13.65
C PRO A 206 0.42 -19.21 14.87
N LYS A 207 0.73 -18.23 15.74
CA LYS A 207 -0.05 -17.95 16.95
C LYS A 207 -1.29 -17.10 16.68
N GLU A 208 -1.24 -16.25 15.66
CA GLU A 208 -2.29 -15.25 15.40
C GLU A 208 -3.18 -15.63 14.22
N GLY A 209 -2.72 -16.56 13.37
CA GLY A 209 -3.45 -17.07 12.22
C GLY A 209 -3.30 -16.20 10.97
N ILE A 210 -3.63 -16.79 9.81
CA ILE A 210 -3.52 -16.14 8.49
C ILE A 210 -4.52 -14.98 8.34
N THR A 211 -5.63 -15.00 9.09
CA THR A 211 -6.67 -14.00 8.94
C THR A 211 -6.49 -12.77 9.81
N LYS A 212 -5.42 -12.67 10.61
CA LYS A 212 -5.16 -11.52 11.50
C LYS A 212 -5.23 -10.19 10.73
N VAL A 213 -4.39 -10.04 9.70
CA VAL A 213 -4.31 -8.79 8.93
C VAL A 213 -5.62 -8.50 8.18
N PRO A 214 -6.23 -9.47 7.45
CA PRO A 214 -7.56 -9.27 6.88
C PRO A 214 -8.61 -8.83 7.91
N LYS A 215 -8.64 -9.42 9.11
CA LYS A 215 -9.56 -9.03 10.19
C LYS A 215 -9.30 -7.59 10.69
N SER A 216 -8.04 -7.16 10.76
CA SER A 216 -7.71 -5.76 11.06
C SER A 216 -8.24 -4.82 9.97
N ILE A 217 -8.13 -5.18 8.69
CA ILE A 217 -8.72 -4.41 7.58
C ILE A 217 -10.25 -4.36 7.71
N LEU A 218 -10.91 -5.46 8.08
CA LEU A 218 -12.36 -5.47 8.34
C LEU A 218 -12.72 -4.52 9.49
N SER A 219 -11.99 -4.55 10.61
CA SER A 219 -12.21 -3.62 11.73
C SER A 219 -12.03 -2.16 11.32
N LEU A 220 -11.06 -1.88 10.46
CA LEU A 220 -10.88 -0.56 9.88
C LEU A 220 -12.13 -0.16 9.10
N ILE A 221 -12.64 -1.02 8.20
CA ILE A 221 -13.84 -0.72 7.40
C ILE A 221 -15.06 -0.36 8.26
N TYR A 222 -15.25 -1.06 9.39
CA TYR A 222 -16.38 -0.81 10.29
C TYR A 222 -16.20 0.43 11.16
N SER A 223 -14.96 0.76 11.55
CA SER A 223 -14.68 1.94 12.38
C SER A 223 -14.74 3.25 11.60
N GLN A 224 -14.51 3.21 10.28
CA GLN A 224 -14.42 4.40 9.46
C GLN A 224 -15.77 4.80 8.86
N SER A 225 -16.40 5.84 9.42
CA SER A 225 -17.67 6.42 8.95
C SER A 225 -17.60 6.95 7.52
N TRP A 226 -16.41 7.31 7.08
CA TRP A 226 -16.15 8.01 5.83
C TRP A 226 -16.04 7.10 4.60
N MET A 227 -15.98 5.78 4.80
CA MET A 227 -15.89 4.81 3.70
C MET A 227 -17.25 4.63 3.04
N THR A 228 -17.34 4.94 1.75
CA THR A 228 -18.59 4.73 0.98
C THR A 228 -18.84 3.26 0.70
N SER A 229 -20.10 2.90 0.42
CA SER A 229 -20.49 1.53 0.03
C SER A 229 -19.66 0.99 -1.13
N LYS A 230 -19.40 1.83 -2.14
CA LYS A 230 -18.46 1.54 -3.24
C LYS A 230 -17.05 1.18 -2.78
N MET A 231 -16.47 1.95 -1.86
CA MET A 231 -15.13 1.67 -1.34
C MET A 231 -15.10 0.35 -0.56
N LYS A 232 -16.09 0.15 0.32
CA LYS A 232 -16.21 -1.07 1.12
C LYS A 232 -16.30 -2.32 0.25
N ALA A 233 -17.19 -2.30 -0.74
CA ALA A 233 -17.33 -3.40 -1.68
C ALA A 233 -16.03 -3.73 -2.43
N ARG A 234 -15.28 -2.72 -2.89
CA ARG A 234 -13.98 -2.95 -3.53
C ARG A 234 -12.95 -3.58 -2.59
N ILE A 235 -12.89 -3.12 -1.34
CA ILE A 235 -11.96 -3.70 -0.34
C ILE A 235 -12.39 -5.13 0.01
N PHE A 236 -13.67 -5.39 0.22
CA PHE A 236 -14.17 -6.75 0.46
C PHE A 236 -13.84 -7.69 -0.70
N LEU A 237 -14.00 -7.22 -1.94
CA LEU A 237 -13.62 -8.01 -3.11
C LEU A 237 -12.11 -8.32 -3.13
N ALA A 238 -11.25 -7.36 -2.78
CA ALA A 238 -9.81 -7.58 -2.66
C ALA A 238 -9.47 -8.66 -1.61
N ILE A 239 -10.16 -8.66 -0.47
CA ILE A 239 -9.97 -9.68 0.58
C ILE A 239 -10.47 -11.05 0.10
N VAL A 240 -11.60 -11.13 -0.63
CA VAL A 240 -12.08 -12.37 -1.23
C VAL A 240 -11.05 -12.96 -2.21
N LEU A 241 -10.47 -12.12 -3.05
CA LEU A 241 -9.42 -12.54 -4.00
C LEU A 241 -8.13 -12.97 -3.29
N LEU A 242 -7.76 -12.30 -2.19
CA LEU A 242 -6.66 -12.72 -1.33
C LEU A 242 -6.93 -14.11 -0.74
N SER A 243 -8.10 -14.34 -0.16
CA SER A 243 -8.47 -15.64 0.41
C SER A 243 -8.47 -16.75 -0.65
N ALA A 244 -8.99 -16.47 -1.85
CA ALA A 244 -8.92 -17.40 -2.97
C ALA A 244 -7.47 -17.72 -3.35
N THR A 245 -6.60 -16.71 -3.41
CA THR A 245 -5.18 -16.87 -3.74
C THR A 245 -4.44 -17.70 -2.70
N LEU A 246 -4.66 -17.41 -1.41
CA LEU A 246 -4.06 -18.14 -0.29
C LEU A 246 -4.54 -19.60 -0.20
N SER A 247 -5.72 -19.91 -0.73
CA SER A 247 -6.24 -21.28 -0.80
C SER A 247 -5.60 -22.15 -1.91
N GLN A 248 -4.80 -21.55 -2.79
CA GLN A 248 -4.17 -22.27 -3.89
C GLN A 248 -3.04 -23.18 -3.36
N ARG A 249 -2.88 -24.35 -3.99
CA ARG A 249 -1.79 -25.29 -3.65
C ARG A 249 -0.40 -24.68 -3.88
N ASN A 250 -0.29 -23.90 -4.95
CA ASN A 250 0.91 -23.13 -5.29
C ASN A 250 0.51 -21.67 -5.39
N LEU A 251 1.18 -20.81 -4.64
CA LEU A 251 0.92 -19.38 -4.70
C LEU A 251 1.44 -18.81 -6.02
N PRO A 252 0.78 -17.78 -6.58
CA PRO A 252 1.15 -17.22 -7.89
C PRO A 252 2.51 -16.52 -7.88
N TYR A 253 2.97 -16.08 -6.72
CA TYR A 253 4.27 -15.43 -6.52
C TYR A 253 4.70 -15.59 -5.06
N HIS A 254 6.00 -15.42 -4.80
CA HIS A 254 6.66 -15.69 -3.52
C HIS A 254 7.64 -14.56 -3.18
N ALA A 255 8.03 -14.47 -1.92
CA ALA A 255 9.09 -13.55 -1.50
C ALA A 255 10.39 -13.85 -2.25
N CYS A 256 11.17 -12.81 -2.56
CA CYS A 256 12.44 -12.96 -3.29
C CYS A 256 13.49 -13.73 -2.49
N ASN A 257 13.46 -13.64 -1.16
CA ASN A 257 14.37 -14.36 -0.29
C ASN A 257 13.94 -15.83 -0.18
N SER A 258 14.83 -16.74 -0.57
CA SER A 258 14.58 -18.19 -0.59
C SER A 258 14.39 -18.83 0.78
N GLU A 259 14.82 -18.17 1.86
CA GLU A 259 14.62 -18.64 3.23
C GLU A 259 13.18 -18.42 3.71
N ILE A 260 12.43 -17.53 3.05
CA ILE A 260 11.04 -17.26 3.39
C ILE A 260 10.15 -18.26 2.69
N LEU A 261 9.61 -19.20 3.47
CA LEU A 261 8.61 -20.14 3.00
C LEU A 261 7.23 -19.48 2.90
N GLY A 262 6.55 -19.68 1.77
CA GLY A 262 5.18 -19.23 1.57
C GLY A 262 4.17 -19.97 2.43
N ASN A 263 3.00 -19.35 2.63
CA ASN A 263 1.94 -19.91 3.47
C ASN A 263 1.43 -21.28 2.99
N ASN A 264 1.48 -21.55 1.69
CA ASN A 264 1.13 -22.86 1.13
C ASN A 264 2.05 -24.00 1.59
N PHE A 265 3.31 -23.69 1.93
CA PHE A 265 4.26 -24.64 2.51
C PHE A 265 4.15 -24.69 4.03
N LEU A 266 4.03 -23.53 4.69
CA LEU A 266 3.97 -23.44 6.15
C LEU A 266 2.74 -24.12 6.74
N TYR A 267 1.58 -24.00 6.07
CA TYR A 267 0.31 -24.58 6.51
C TYR A 267 -0.08 -25.84 5.71
N PHE A 268 0.91 -26.50 5.10
CA PHE A 268 0.64 -27.66 4.25
C PHE A 268 -0.10 -28.76 5.03
N GLY A 269 -1.31 -29.10 4.58
CA GLY A 269 -2.14 -30.15 5.17
C GLY A 269 -2.89 -29.75 6.45
N GLU A 270 -2.79 -28.49 6.90
CA GLU A 270 -3.54 -28.02 8.06
C GLU A 270 -5.00 -27.68 7.71
N SER A 271 -5.95 -28.39 8.32
CA SER A 271 -7.38 -28.12 8.13
C SER A 271 -7.82 -26.83 8.81
N SER A 272 -7.18 -26.44 9.91
CA SER A 272 -7.39 -25.15 10.60
C SER A 272 -7.20 -23.97 9.65
N TYR A 273 -6.14 -23.98 8.84
CA TYR A 273 -5.83 -22.94 7.85
C TYR A 273 -6.96 -22.76 6.84
N VAL A 274 -7.41 -23.87 6.24
CA VAL A 274 -8.49 -23.86 5.25
C VAL A 274 -9.80 -23.40 5.88
N ASN A 275 -10.13 -23.89 7.07
CA ASN A 275 -11.34 -23.50 7.79
C ASN A 275 -11.34 -22.01 8.16
N GLU A 276 -10.19 -21.46 8.55
CA GLU A 276 -10.04 -20.03 8.87
C GLU A 276 -10.27 -19.16 7.62
N LEU A 277 -9.71 -19.55 6.46
CA LEU A 277 -9.91 -18.87 5.19
C LEU A 277 -11.37 -18.96 4.72
N VAL A 278 -12.01 -20.12 4.84
CA VAL A 278 -13.44 -20.28 4.49
C VAL A 278 -14.31 -19.38 5.37
N SER A 279 -14.10 -19.41 6.68
CA SER A 279 -14.86 -18.57 7.63
C SER A 279 -14.70 -17.07 7.35
N LEU A 280 -13.47 -16.63 7.04
CA LEU A 280 -13.21 -15.26 6.61
C LEU A 280 -13.95 -14.96 5.29
N THR A 281 -13.82 -15.82 4.28
CA THR A 281 -14.42 -15.62 2.96
C THR A 281 -15.94 -15.52 3.03
N GLU A 282 -16.61 -16.40 3.79
CA GLU A 282 -18.06 -16.36 4.00
C GLU A 282 -18.52 -15.05 4.64
N CYS A 283 -17.80 -14.60 5.66
CA CYS A 283 -18.08 -13.32 6.31
C CYS A 283 -17.92 -12.15 5.32
N VAL A 284 -16.81 -12.11 4.59
CA VAL A 284 -16.49 -11.02 3.67
C VAL A 284 -17.43 -10.98 2.46
N ILE A 285 -17.79 -12.13 1.89
CA ILE A 285 -18.75 -12.21 0.78
C ILE A 285 -20.12 -11.66 1.18
N ARG A 286 -20.59 -11.96 2.40
CA ARG A 286 -21.85 -11.40 2.90
C ARG A 286 -21.80 -9.87 2.94
N ASN A 287 -20.74 -9.33 3.55
CA ASN A 287 -20.52 -7.89 3.65
C ASN A 287 -20.32 -7.22 2.28
N LEU A 288 -19.71 -7.92 1.32
CA LEU A 288 -19.56 -7.47 -0.06
C LEU A 288 -20.93 -7.26 -0.70
N VAL A 289 -21.80 -8.27 -0.63
CA VAL A 289 -23.16 -8.20 -1.18
C VAL A 289 -23.97 -7.09 -0.50
N ASP A 290 -23.94 -7.02 0.82
CA ASP A 290 -24.66 -6.00 1.59
C ASP A 290 -24.18 -4.57 1.22
N SER A 291 -22.88 -4.39 1.02
CA SER A 291 -22.31 -3.10 0.58
C SER A 291 -22.71 -2.74 -0.84
N ILE A 292 -22.78 -3.72 -1.75
CA ILE A 292 -23.25 -3.49 -3.12
C ILE A 292 -24.73 -3.06 -3.09
N GLU A 293 -25.58 -3.74 -2.32
CA GLU A 293 -27.01 -3.39 -2.21
C GLU A 293 -27.22 -1.95 -1.70
N GLN A 294 -26.34 -1.49 -0.79
CA GLN A 294 -26.37 -0.14 -0.23
C GLN A 294 -25.78 0.96 -1.15
N GLU A 295 -25.22 0.62 -2.31
CA GLU A 295 -24.68 1.62 -3.23
C GLU A 295 -25.81 2.46 -3.86
N PRO A 296 -25.84 3.80 -3.67
CA PRO A 296 -26.98 4.63 -4.10
C PRO A 296 -27.15 4.71 -5.63
N SER A 297 -26.04 4.71 -6.38
CA SER A 297 -26.11 4.78 -7.85
C SER A 297 -26.50 3.42 -8.43
N LYS A 298 -27.67 3.33 -9.08
CA LYS A 298 -28.12 2.09 -9.74
C LYS A 298 -27.08 1.55 -10.73
N VAL A 299 -26.53 2.42 -11.57
CA VAL A 299 -25.53 2.01 -12.58
C VAL A 299 -24.27 1.48 -11.90
N ALA A 300 -23.77 2.17 -10.86
CA ALA A 300 -22.59 1.71 -10.12
C ALA A 300 -22.88 0.39 -9.40
N ARG A 301 -24.02 0.27 -8.73
CA ARG A 301 -24.49 -0.94 -8.06
C ARG A 301 -24.50 -2.13 -9.00
N GLY A 302 -25.14 -1.97 -10.17
CA GLY A 302 -25.21 -3.03 -11.18
C GLY A 302 -23.83 -3.41 -11.71
N SER A 303 -22.99 -2.44 -12.06
CA SER A 303 -21.63 -2.70 -12.54
C SER A 303 -20.77 -3.42 -11.50
N MET A 304 -20.85 -3.02 -10.22
CA MET A 304 -20.11 -3.64 -9.13
C MET A 304 -20.58 -5.07 -8.85
N ALA A 305 -21.89 -5.33 -8.94
CA ALA A 305 -22.43 -6.67 -8.80
C ALA A 305 -21.90 -7.61 -9.89
N LEU A 306 -21.83 -7.13 -11.14
CA LEU A 306 -21.23 -7.88 -12.25
C LEU A 306 -19.72 -8.10 -12.08
N GLU A 307 -18.98 -7.08 -11.62
CA GLU A 307 -17.53 -7.18 -11.34
C GLU A 307 -17.25 -8.21 -10.25
N ALA A 308 -17.99 -8.16 -9.14
CA ALA A 308 -17.90 -9.13 -8.07
C ALA A 308 -18.24 -10.55 -8.55
N CYS A 309 -19.31 -10.70 -9.34
CA CYS A 309 -19.72 -12.01 -9.88
C CYS A 309 -18.61 -12.62 -10.76
N ASN A 310 -18.10 -11.87 -11.74
CA ASN A 310 -17.02 -12.35 -12.60
C ASN A 310 -15.76 -12.72 -11.81
N SER A 311 -15.40 -11.90 -10.82
CA SER A 311 -14.22 -12.12 -9.98
C SER A 311 -14.35 -13.36 -9.09
N ILE A 312 -15.54 -13.62 -8.55
CA ILE A 312 -15.81 -14.82 -7.75
C ILE A 312 -15.80 -16.06 -8.64
N VAL A 313 -16.49 -16.01 -9.79
CA VAL A 313 -16.55 -17.13 -10.74
C VAL A 313 -15.16 -17.49 -11.28
N SER A 314 -14.29 -16.50 -11.52
CA SER A 314 -12.93 -16.75 -11.99
C SER A 314 -11.98 -17.29 -10.90
N SER A 315 -12.29 -17.05 -9.62
CA SER A 315 -11.38 -17.36 -8.50
C SER A 315 -11.75 -18.62 -7.73
N PHE A 316 -13.02 -19.02 -7.73
CA PHE A 316 -13.52 -20.17 -6.99
C PHE A 316 -13.97 -21.31 -7.92
N LYS A 317 -14.01 -22.52 -7.37
CA LYS A 317 -14.64 -23.67 -8.03
C LYS A 317 -16.15 -23.62 -7.85
N ALA A 318 -16.88 -24.23 -8.78
CA ALA A 318 -18.32 -24.36 -8.67
C ALA A 318 -18.73 -25.12 -7.39
N SER A 319 -19.49 -24.45 -6.54
CA SER A 319 -20.18 -25.01 -5.37
C SER A 319 -21.56 -24.38 -5.27
N ASN A 320 -22.46 -25.01 -4.50
CA ASN A 320 -23.82 -24.51 -4.33
C ASN A 320 -23.84 -23.12 -3.67
N GLU A 321 -22.95 -22.91 -2.71
CA GLU A 321 -22.82 -21.67 -1.94
C GLU A 321 -22.32 -20.54 -2.83
N VAL A 322 -21.28 -20.79 -3.63
CA VAL A 322 -20.74 -19.81 -4.57
C VAL A 322 -21.77 -19.51 -5.67
N ALA A 323 -22.48 -20.52 -6.16
CA ALA A 323 -23.55 -20.36 -7.15
C ALA A 323 -24.67 -19.45 -6.64
N GLN A 324 -25.13 -19.67 -5.40
CA GLN A 324 -26.16 -18.82 -4.77
C GLN A 324 -25.74 -17.36 -4.69
N VAL A 325 -24.50 -17.09 -4.28
CA VAL A 325 -23.95 -15.73 -4.24
C VAL A 325 -23.91 -15.11 -5.64
N CYS A 326 -23.44 -15.86 -6.64
CA CYS A 326 -23.36 -15.37 -8.02
C CYS A 326 -24.75 -15.08 -8.61
N CYS A 327 -25.74 -15.94 -8.36
CA CYS A 327 -27.12 -15.71 -8.76
C CYS A 327 -27.68 -14.43 -8.12
N LYS A 328 -27.48 -14.23 -6.81
CA LYS A 328 -27.89 -13.02 -6.10
C LYS A 328 -27.25 -11.76 -6.70
N LEU A 329 -25.96 -11.80 -7.02
CA LEU A 329 -25.26 -10.67 -7.67
C LEU A 329 -25.82 -10.38 -9.07
N ILE A 330 -26.17 -11.40 -9.85
CA ILE A 330 -26.83 -11.22 -11.16
C ILE A 330 -28.22 -10.61 -11.01
N GLU A 331 -29.00 -11.00 -10.01
CA GLU A 331 -30.32 -10.42 -9.73
C GLU A 331 -30.21 -8.93 -9.38
N ILE A 332 -29.27 -8.57 -8.51
CA ILE A 332 -28.97 -7.17 -8.19
C ILE A 332 -28.63 -6.39 -9.47
N ALA A 333 -27.78 -6.95 -10.34
CA ALA A 333 -27.43 -6.32 -11.60
C ALA A 333 -28.62 -6.13 -12.55
N ARG A 334 -29.49 -7.15 -12.68
CA ARG A 334 -30.71 -7.09 -13.51
C ARG A 334 -31.70 -6.04 -13.04
N MET A 335 -31.84 -5.84 -11.73
CA MET A 335 -32.71 -4.81 -11.17
C MET A 335 -32.19 -3.38 -11.43
N CYS A 336 -30.90 -3.25 -11.76
CA CYS A 336 -30.22 -1.96 -11.84
C CYS A 336 -29.86 -1.53 -13.27
N LEU A 337 -29.56 -2.49 -14.16
CA LEU A 337 -29.09 -2.25 -15.52
C LEU A 337 -30.16 -2.60 -16.56
N SER A 338 -29.99 -2.10 -17.78
CA SER A 338 -30.89 -2.46 -18.88
C SER A 338 -30.69 -3.92 -19.30
N ALA A 339 -31.75 -4.58 -19.78
CA ALA A 339 -31.65 -5.95 -20.30
C ALA A 339 -30.72 -6.09 -21.53
N ASN A 340 -30.47 -4.97 -22.23
CA ASN A 340 -29.56 -4.89 -23.38
C ASN A 340 -28.13 -4.51 -22.97
N ASP A 341 -27.83 -4.42 -21.67
CA ASP A 341 -26.48 -4.15 -21.19
C ASP A 341 -25.54 -5.30 -21.57
N ARG A 342 -24.49 -4.98 -22.31
CA ARG A 342 -23.55 -5.98 -22.85
C ARG A 342 -22.77 -6.68 -21.75
N TYR A 343 -22.46 -5.98 -20.65
CA TYR A 343 -21.70 -6.56 -19.56
C TYR A 343 -22.55 -7.56 -18.78
N LEU A 344 -23.82 -7.23 -18.54
CA LEU A 344 -24.80 -8.13 -17.94
C LEU A 344 -24.98 -9.41 -18.78
N GLN A 345 -25.21 -9.28 -20.08
CA GLN A 345 -25.41 -10.43 -20.98
C GLN A 345 -24.18 -11.34 -21.03
N SER A 346 -22.97 -10.74 -21.10
CA SER A 346 -21.71 -11.49 -21.13
C SER A 346 -21.47 -12.23 -19.82
N THR A 347 -21.71 -11.58 -18.68
CA THR A 347 -21.54 -12.18 -17.36
C THR A 347 -22.55 -13.32 -17.14
N PHE A 348 -23.80 -13.13 -17.54
CA PHE A 348 -24.83 -14.18 -17.44
C PHE A 348 -24.46 -15.42 -18.27
N LYS A 349 -23.99 -15.21 -19.51
CA LYS A 349 -23.49 -16.30 -20.35
C LYS A 349 -22.31 -17.02 -19.68
N TYR A 350 -21.34 -16.28 -19.18
CA TYR A 350 -20.18 -16.84 -18.49
C TYR A 350 -20.59 -17.69 -17.26
N LEU A 351 -21.51 -17.18 -16.43
CA LEU A 351 -22.04 -17.92 -15.28
C LEU A 351 -22.78 -19.21 -15.71
N SER A 352 -23.54 -19.16 -16.80
CA SER A 352 -24.28 -20.33 -17.31
C SER A 352 -23.37 -21.43 -17.82
N GLU A 353 -22.21 -21.08 -18.39
CA GLU A 353 -21.19 -22.05 -18.82
C GLU A 353 -20.40 -22.62 -17.63
N TRP A 354 -20.26 -21.84 -16.57
CA TRP A 354 -19.52 -22.24 -15.36
C TRP A 354 -20.31 -23.19 -14.44
N LEU A 355 -21.65 -23.06 -14.39
CA LEU A 355 -22.51 -23.96 -13.63
C LEU A 355 -22.73 -25.28 -14.39
N PRO A 356 -22.41 -26.45 -13.81
CA PRO A 356 -22.82 -27.72 -14.38
C PRO A 356 -24.36 -27.81 -14.47
N ASN A 357 -24.86 -28.42 -15.55
CA ASN A 357 -26.23 -28.48 -16.09
C ASN A 357 -27.45 -28.82 -15.16
N SER A 358 -27.43 -28.58 -13.85
CA SER A 358 -28.57 -28.89 -12.97
C SER A 358 -29.02 -27.79 -12.00
N GLN A 359 -28.46 -26.57 -12.05
CA GLN A 359 -28.89 -25.47 -11.18
C GLN A 359 -29.44 -24.23 -11.89
N VAL A 360 -29.40 -24.18 -13.21
CA VAL A 360 -29.80 -23.00 -13.98
C VAL A 360 -31.34 -22.83 -14.07
N VAL A 361 -32.14 -23.87 -13.82
CA VAL A 361 -33.56 -23.87 -14.25
C VAL A 361 -34.58 -23.55 -13.16
N THR A 362 -34.25 -23.59 -11.86
CA THR A 362 -35.30 -23.43 -10.81
C THR A 362 -35.26 -22.16 -9.99
N SER A 363 -34.20 -21.33 -10.04
CA SER A 363 -34.18 -20.04 -9.31
C SER A 363 -34.25 -18.80 -10.20
N VAL A 364 -34.14 -18.95 -11.53
CA VAL A 364 -34.03 -17.81 -12.46
C VAL A 364 -35.32 -17.57 -13.27
N ALA A 365 -36.35 -18.40 -13.05
CA ALA A 365 -37.61 -18.37 -13.81
C ALA A 365 -38.84 -17.87 -13.00
N SER A 366 -38.65 -17.25 -11.83
CA SER A 366 -39.72 -16.62 -11.06
C SER A 366 -39.47 -15.15 -10.83
#